data_AF-A0A7C2AW35-F1
#
_entry.id   AF-A0A7C2AW35-F1
#
_cell.length_a   1.000
_cell.length_b   1.000
_cell.length_c   1.000
_cell.angle_alpha   90.00
_cell.angle_beta   90.00
_cell.angle_gamma   90.00
#
_symmetry.space_group_name_H-M   'P 1'
#
loop_
_entity.id
_entity.type
_entity.pdbx_description
1 polymer ?
#
loop_
_entity_poly.entity_id
_entity_poly.type
_entity_poly.pdbx_seq_one_letter_code
_entity_poly.pdbx_strand_id
1 'polypeptide(L)'
;MIYRGAGWMTLFTPLAMVLSMMWLWPDPSVKPGNTSLMQFLLAVGIGSAINVVLGFVLNRELHPDGVRHHFFFLPMQWPALAIMLACAVVALLK
;
A
#
# COMPACT_ATOMS: atom_id res chain seq x y z
N MET A 1 7.28 12.82 -18.60
CA MET A 1 8.13 12.55 -17.41
C MET A 1 7.30 11.74 -16.42
N ILE A 2 7.68 10.48 -16.16
CA ILE A 2 7.10 9.72 -15.04
C ILE A 2 7.50 10.47 -13.78
N TYR A 3 6.54 10.95 -12.99
CA TYR A 3 6.83 11.67 -11.76
C TYR A 3 7.49 10.68 -10.81
N ARG A 4 8.83 10.74 -10.67
CA ARG A 4 9.63 9.75 -9.94
C ARG A 4 9.18 9.58 -8.49
N GLY A 5 8.52 10.59 -7.91
CA GLY A 5 7.92 10.55 -6.56
C GLY A 5 6.75 9.57 -6.39
N ALA A 6 6.08 9.16 -7.48
CA ALA A 6 4.97 8.20 -7.44
C ALA A 6 5.36 6.84 -6.89
N GLY A 7 6.48 6.29 -7.39
CA GLY A 7 7.01 5.00 -6.94
C GLY A 7 7.45 5.00 -5.48
N TRP A 8 7.97 6.14 -5.01
CA TRP A 8 8.34 6.33 -3.61
C TRP A 8 7.10 6.34 -2.72
N MET A 9 6.04 7.09 -3.09
CA MET A 9 4.80 7.08 -2.32
C MET A 9 4.17 5.70 -2.24
N THR A 10 4.17 4.92 -3.33
CA THR A 10 3.64 3.55 -3.30
C THR A 10 4.39 2.61 -2.33
N LEU A 11 5.68 2.88 -2.05
CA LEU A 11 6.46 2.13 -1.06
C LEU A 11 6.33 2.71 0.36
N PHE A 12 6.14 4.02 0.48
CA PHE A 12 5.99 4.69 1.76
C PHE A 12 4.68 4.34 2.46
N THR A 13 3.56 4.21 1.74
CA THR A 13 2.26 3.93 2.36
C THR A 13 2.21 2.59 3.12
N PRO A 14 2.70 1.46 2.55
CA PRO A 14 2.81 0.19 3.27
C PRO A 14 3.76 0.28 4.46
N LEU A 15 4.92 0.94 4.31
CA LEU A 15 5.87 1.15 5.41
C LEU A 15 5.27 1.97 6.56
N ALA A 16 4.62 3.08 6.22
CA ALA A 16 3.93 3.92 7.18
C ALA A 16 2.82 3.14 7.90
N MET A 17 2.06 2.31 7.18
CA MET A 17 1.05 1.45 7.79
C MET A 17 1.65 0.42 8.75
N VAL A 18 2.78 -0.23 8.39
CA VAL A 18 3.48 -1.15 9.30
C VAL A 18 3.89 -0.44 10.57
N LEU A 19 4.56 0.71 10.46
CA LEU A 19 4.99 1.49 11.62
C LEU A 19 3.81 1.97 12.47
N SER A 20 2.72 2.40 11.83
CA SER A 20 1.50 2.83 12.51
C SER A 20 0.85 1.68 13.28
N MET A 21 0.78 0.49 12.66
CA MET A 21 0.22 -0.71 13.30
C MET A 21 1.08 -1.18 14.47
N MET A 22 2.42 -1.14 14.32
CA MET A 22 3.34 -1.48 15.41
C MET A 22 3.18 -0.57 16.62
N TRP A 23 2.88 0.71 16.39
CA TRP A 23 2.76 1.70 17.47
C TRP A 23 1.36 1.74 18.10
N LEU A 24 0.30 1.72 17.28
CA LEU A 24 -1.08 1.87 17.75
C LEU A 24 -1.70 0.54 18.22
N TRP A 25 -1.35 -0.58 17.58
CA TRP A 25 -1.87 -1.91 17.88
C TRP A 25 -0.76 -2.96 17.89
N PRO A 26 0.20 -2.87 18.84
CA PRO A 26 1.25 -3.87 18.97
C PRO A 26 0.65 -5.26 19.23
N ASP A 27 1.13 -6.27 18.52
CA ASP A 27 0.65 -7.64 18.69
C ASP A 27 1.18 -8.22 20.03
N PRO A 28 0.30 -8.62 20.97
CA PRO A 28 0.71 -9.13 22.28
C PRO A 28 1.37 -10.52 22.22
N SER A 29 1.26 -11.22 21.08
CA SER A 29 1.87 -12.54 20.88
C SER A 29 3.37 -12.48 20.60
N VAL A 30 3.93 -11.30 20.35
CA VAL A 30 5.36 -11.08 20.07
C VAL A 30 5.99 -10.13 21.08
N LYS A 31 7.33 -10.19 21.17
CA LYS A 31 8.07 -9.26 22.05
C LYS A 31 7.84 -7.81 21.62
N PRO A 32 7.77 -6.86 22.58
CA PRO A 32 7.66 -5.44 22.27
C PRO A 32 8.76 -5.00 21.29
N GLY A 33 8.37 -4.31 20.21
CA GLY A 33 9.27 -3.89 19.13
C GLY A 33 9.38 -4.87 17.96
N ASN A 34 8.85 -6.08 18.08
CA ASN A 34 8.71 -7.02 16.97
C ASN A 34 7.30 -6.97 16.37
N THR A 35 7.18 -7.41 15.12
CA THR A 35 5.90 -7.52 14.39
C THR A 35 5.66 -8.99 14.06
N SER A 36 4.46 -9.50 14.35
CA SER A 36 4.11 -10.84 13.89
C SER A 36 3.95 -10.86 12.37
N LEU A 37 4.17 -12.03 11.75
CA LEU A 37 3.99 -12.16 10.30
C LEU A 37 2.57 -11.74 9.88
N MET A 38 1.55 -12.07 10.67
CA MET A 38 0.17 -11.72 10.37
C MET A 38 -0.07 -10.21 10.45
N GLN A 39 0.45 -9.54 11.49
CA GLN A 39 0.35 -8.10 11.63
C GLN A 39 1.09 -7.37 10.49
N PHE A 40 2.26 -7.86 10.09
CA PHE A 40 3.02 -7.31 8.97
C PHE A 40 2.24 -7.45 7.65
N LEU A 41 1.72 -8.63 7.34
CA LEU A 41 0.93 -8.87 6.13
C LEU A 41 -0.35 -8.03 6.10
N LEU A 42 -1.02 -7.87 7.24
CA LEU A 42 -2.18 -6.99 7.38
C LEU A 42 -1.81 -5.53 7.09
N ALA A 43 -0.76 -5.02 7.72
CA ALA A 43 -0.33 -3.63 7.53
C ALA A 43 0.10 -3.34 6.09
N VAL A 44 0.87 -4.24 5.49
CA VAL A 44 1.31 -4.15 4.09
C VAL A 44 0.12 -4.26 3.14
N GLY A 45 -0.82 -5.16 3.42
CA GLY A 45 -2.06 -5.31 2.65
C GLY A 45 -2.92 -4.05 2.69
N ILE A 46 -3.14 -3.48 3.88
CA ILE A 46 -3.91 -2.24 4.07
C ILE A 46 -3.22 -1.06 3.37
N GLY A 47 -1.91 -0.87 3.57
CA GLY A 47 -1.18 0.22 2.92
C GLY A 47 -1.17 0.10 1.39
N SER A 48 -1.10 -1.12 0.87
CA SER A 48 -1.24 -1.40 -0.56
C SER A 48 -2.65 -1.11 -1.07
N ALA A 49 -3.69 -1.46 -0.32
CA ALA A 49 -5.07 -1.15 -0.67
C ALA A 49 -5.33 0.36 -0.72
N ILE A 50 -4.81 1.11 0.25
CA ILE A 50 -4.88 2.58 0.26
C ILE A 50 -4.26 3.16 -1.01
N ASN A 51 -3.11 2.66 -1.44
CA ASN A 51 -2.48 3.10 -2.69
C ASN A 51 -3.34 2.83 -3.92
N VAL A 52 -4.00 1.67 -3.98
CA VAL A 52 -4.90 1.31 -5.08
C VAL A 52 -6.08 2.29 -5.12
N VAL A 53 -6.76 2.48 -3.98
CA VAL A 53 -7.92 3.39 -3.86
C VAL A 53 -7.53 4.82 -4.21
N LEU A 54 -6.42 5.33 -3.66
CA LEU A 54 -5.94 6.68 -3.94
C LEU A 54 -5.65 6.87 -5.43
N GLY A 55 -4.98 5.94 -6.09
CA GLY A 55 -4.76 6.09 -7.53
C GLY A 55 -6.03 5.91 -8.36
N PHE A 56 -7.01 5.13 -7.94
CA PHE A 56 -8.32 5.13 -8.61
C PHE A 56 -9.02 6.48 -8.48
N VAL A 57 -9.06 7.06 -7.28
CA VAL A 57 -9.71 8.36 -7.03
C VAL A 57 -8.99 9.49 -7.77
N LEU A 58 -7.67 9.53 -7.70
CA LEU A 58 -6.84 10.60 -8.31
C LEU A 58 -6.78 10.52 -9.84
N ASN A 59 -7.05 9.36 -10.45
CA ASN A 59 -7.12 9.22 -11.91
C ASN A 59 -8.56 9.20 -12.46
N ARG A 60 -9.59 9.44 -11.63
CA ARG A 60 -10.98 9.36 -12.09
C ARG A 60 -11.33 10.46 -13.12
N GLU A 61 -10.68 11.61 -13.04
CA GLU A 61 -10.98 12.77 -13.89
C GLU A 61 -9.97 12.92 -15.03
N LEU A 62 -10.48 13.17 -16.24
CA LEU A 62 -9.66 13.51 -17.38
C LEU A 62 -9.21 14.97 -17.20
N HIS A 63 -8.02 15.18 -16.66
CA HIS A 63 -7.51 16.53 -16.47
C HIS A 63 -7.39 17.25 -17.84
N PRO A 64 -7.88 18.50 -17.95
CA PRO A 64 -7.95 19.25 -19.20
C PRO A 64 -6.57 19.57 -19.81
N ASP A 65 -5.50 19.40 -19.02
CA ASP A 65 -4.11 19.67 -19.42
C ASP A 65 -3.55 18.60 -20.37
N GLY A 66 -4.32 17.58 -20.76
CA GLY A 66 -3.89 16.49 -21.65
C GLY A 66 -2.87 15.53 -21.02
N VAL A 67 -2.39 15.85 -19.82
CA VAL A 67 -1.46 15.02 -19.05
C VAL A 67 -2.27 14.29 -17.99
N ARG A 68 -2.58 13.00 -18.21
CA ARG A 68 -3.01 12.12 -17.11
C ARG A 68 -2.00 12.30 -15.96
N HIS A 69 -2.48 12.41 -14.72
CA HIS A 69 -1.60 12.42 -13.56
C HIS A 69 -0.70 11.17 -13.60
N HIS A 70 0.51 11.31 -14.15
CA HIS A 70 1.52 10.25 -14.19
C HIS A 70 1.94 9.81 -12.78
N PHE A 71 1.45 10.52 -11.76
CA PHE A 71 1.56 10.20 -10.35
C PHE A 71 0.97 8.85 -9.96
N PHE A 72 -0.06 8.37 -10.64
CA PHE A 72 -0.66 7.07 -10.38
C PHE A 72 -0.98 6.36 -11.70
N PHE A 73 0.00 6.27 -12.60
CA PHE A 73 -0.21 5.49 -13.81
C PHE A 73 -0.52 4.04 -13.41
N LEU A 74 -1.68 3.52 -13.83
CA LEU A 74 -2.19 2.17 -13.55
C LEU A 74 -1.11 1.05 -13.57
N PRO A 75 -0.13 1.02 -14.51
CA PRO A 75 0.98 0.07 -14.52
C PRO A 75 1.82 0.03 -13.22
N MET A 76 1.94 1.15 -12.51
CA MET A 76 2.76 1.29 -11.32
C MET A 76 2.05 0.82 -10.04
N GLN A 77 0.73 0.63 -10.09
CA GLN A 77 -0.08 0.11 -8.98
C GLN A 77 -0.20 -1.42 -8.97
N TRP A 78 0.11 -2.11 -10.08
CA TRP A 78 0.07 -3.57 -10.14
C TRP A 78 0.93 -4.26 -9.09
N PRO A 79 2.15 -3.77 -8.74
CA PRO A 79 2.92 -4.33 -7.65
C PRO A 79 2.19 -4.21 -6.30
N ALA A 80 1.58 -3.07 -5.99
CA ALA A 80 0.80 -2.90 -4.76
C ALA A 80 -0.44 -3.82 -4.75
N LEU A 81 -1.14 -3.93 -5.88
CA LEU A 81 -2.29 -4.82 -6.02
C LEU A 81 -1.90 -6.30 -5.87
N ALA A 82 -0.76 -6.71 -6.45
CA ALA A 82 -0.19 -8.05 -6.31
C ALA A 82 0.22 -8.35 -4.87
N ILE A 83 0.86 -7.39 -4.18
CA ILE A 83 1.21 -7.49 -2.76
C ILE A 83 -0.06 -7.63 -1.91
N MET A 84 -1.08 -6.81 -2.17
CA MET A 84 -2.35 -6.88 -1.45
C MET A 84 -3.02 -8.24 -1.64
N LEU A 85 -3.09 -8.75 -2.87
CA LEU A 85 -3.61 -10.09 -3.18
C LEU A 85 -2.81 -11.18 -2.49
N ALA A 86 -1.48 -11.12 -2.52
CA ALA A 86 -0.62 -12.09 -1.84
C ALA A 86 -0.86 -12.09 -0.32
N CYS A 87 -0.95 -10.90 0.29
CA CYS A 87 -1.25 -10.77 1.72
C CYS A 87 -2.64 -11.32 2.05
N ALA A 88 -3.65 -11.04 1.21
CA ALA A 88 -5.01 -11.55 1.40
C ALA A 88 -5.09 -13.08 1.29
N VAL A 89 -4.42 -13.68 0.29
CA VAL A 89 -4.36 -15.13 0.12
C VAL A 89 -3.68 -15.79 1.33
N VAL A 90 -2.53 -15.26 1.76
CA VAL A 90 -1.82 -15.80 2.93
C VAL A 90 -2.67 -15.67 4.20
N ALA A 91 -3.42 -14.58 4.35
CA ALA A 91 -4.32 -14.39 5.49
C ALA A 91 -5.55 -15.31 5.45
N LEU A 92 -6.06 -15.68 4.28
CA LEU A 92 -7.20 -16.59 4.13
C LEU A 92 -6.83 -18.07 4.29
N LEU A 93 -5.57 -18.43 4.00
CA LEU A 93 -5.07 -19.81 4.09
C LEU A 93 -4.58 -20.19 5.49
N LYS A 94 -4.58 -19.26 6.45
CA LYS A 94 -4.00 -19.42 7.78
C LYS A 94 -5.03 -19.15 8.86
#